data_AF-A0AAN0SGU7-F1
#
_entry.id   AF-A0AAN0SGU7-F1
#
_cell.length_a   1.000
_cell.length_b   1.000
_cell.length_c   1.000
_cell.angle_alpha   90.00
_cell.angle_beta   90.00
_cell.angle_gamma   90.00
#
_symmetry.space_group_name_H-M   'P 1'
#
loop_
_entity.id
_entity.type
_entity.pdbx_description
1 polymer ?
#
loop_
_entity_poly.entity_id
_entity_poly.type
_entity_poly.pdbx_seq_one_letter_code
_entity_poly.pdbx_strand_id
1 'polypeptide(L)' 'MKVSQQVIDAMEAKGFVMVEGVAILNDTVVAEMKLPYEHTRQLVLNSHQAVSVFNNECSDRFAIFRPRAEVMVK' A
#
# COMPACT_ATOMS: atom_id res chain seq x y z
N MET A 1 5.81 -7.02 -9.74
CA MET A 1 4.78 -6.26 -9.00
C MET A 1 4.42 -7.01 -7.73
N LYS A 2 4.16 -6.31 -6.62
CA LYS A 2 3.97 -6.90 -5.27
C LYS A 2 2.53 -7.35 -4.97
N VAL A 3 1.59 -6.95 -5.83
CA VAL A 3 0.18 -7.34 -5.81
C VAL A 3 -0.30 -7.55 -7.25
N SER A 4 -1.35 -8.34 -7.44
CA SER A 4 -1.98 -8.57 -8.75
C SER A 4 -2.69 -7.32 -9.29
N GLN A 5 -2.92 -7.28 -10.60
CA GLN A 5 -3.64 -6.19 -11.26
C GLN A 5 -5.06 -6.04 -10.70
N GLN A 6 -5.72 -7.14 -10.35
CA GLN A 6 -7.05 -7.13 -9.75
C GLN A 6 -7.10 -6.33 -8.43
N VAL A 7 -6.07 -6.46 -7.59
CA VAL A 7 -5.95 -5.70 -6.34
C VAL A 7 -5.71 -4.22 -6.63
N ILE A 8 -4.88 -3.91 -7.64
CA ILE A 8 -4.63 -2.53 -8.06
C ILE A 8 -5.93 -1.88 -8.53
N ASP A 9 -6.64 -2.52 -9.45
CA ASP A 9 -7.91 -2.03 -10.01
C ASP A 9 -8.97 -1.83 -8.90
N ALA A 10 -9.04 -2.75 -7.93
CA ALA A 10 -9.94 -2.64 -6.79
C ALA A 10 -9.60 -1.47 -5.86
N MET A 11 -8.31 -1.16 -5.68
CA MET A 11 -7.86 -0.01 -4.90
C MET A 11 -8.06 1.31 -5.67
N GLU A 12 -7.84 1.31 -6.98
CA GLU A 12 -8.10 2.47 -7.84
C GLU A 12 -9.58 2.83 -7.89
N ALA A 13 -10.47 1.83 -7.96
CA ALA A 13 -11.92 2.03 -7.87
C ALA A 13 -12.35 2.67 -6.52
N LYS A 14 -11.55 2.48 -5.46
CA LYS A 14 -11.75 3.10 -4.14
C LYS A 14 -11.07 4.47 -4.01
N GLY A 15 -10.46 5.00 -5.07
CA GLY A 15 -9.82 6.31 -5.09
C GLY A 15 -8.37 6.32 -4.59
N PHE A 16 -7.71 5.16 -4.53
CA PHE A 16 -6.27 5.09 -4.23
C PHE A 16 -5.45 5.03 -5.53
N VAL A 17 -4.16 5.33 -5.42
CA VAL A 17 -3.19 5.17 -6.50
C VAL A 17 -1.98 4.42 -5.95
N MET A 18 -1.49 3.43 -6.69
CA MET A 18 -0.26 2.73 -6.31
C MET A 18 0.93 3.69 -6.50
N VAL A 19 1.75 3.83 -5.47
CA VAL A 19 2.93 4.70 -5.47
C VAL A 19 4.19 3.88 -5.30
N GLU A 20 5.24 4.29 -6.01
CA GLU A 20 6.59 3.76 -5.85
C GLU A 20 7.40 4.65 -4.90
N GLY A 21 8.27 4.03 -4.09
CA GLY A 21 9.18 4.73 -3.19
C GLY A 21 8.79 4.64 -1.72
N VAL A 22 9.02 5.73 -1.00
CA VAL A 22 8.92 5.79 0.47
C VAL A 22 7.47 6.00 0.88
N ALA A 23 6.98 5.16 1.79
CA ALA A 23 5.66 5.32 2.38
C ALA A 23 5.63 6.53 3.32
N ILE A 24 4.48 7.19 3.39
CA ILE A 24 4.23 8.32 4.29
C ILE A 24 3.05 8.01 5.22
N LEU A 25 2.78 8.95 6.12
CA LEU A 25 1.64 8.85 7.03
C LEU A 25 0.33 8.75 6.24
N ASN A 26 -0.57 7.88 6.69
CA ASN A 26 -1.86 7.54 6.09
C ASN A 26 -1.81 6.77 4.77
N ASP A 27 -0.62 6.40 4.28
CA ASP A 27 -0.53 5.44 3.19
C ASP A 27 -1.14 4.10 3.62
N THR A 28 -1.82 3.45 2.68
CA THR A 28 -2.34 2.10 2.82
C THR A 28 -1.38 1.13 2.16
N VAL A 29 -0.81 0.21 2.93
CA VAL A 29 0.09 -0.81 2.40
C VAL A 29 -0.67 -2.13 2.27
N VAL A 30 -0.48 -2.79 1.13
CA VAL A 30 -1.22 -4.00 0.77
C VAL A 30 -0.25 -5.11 0.39
N ALA A 31 -0.47 -6.29 0.95
CA ALA A 31 0.20 -7.52 0.56
C ALA A 31 -0.83 -8.54 0.08
N GLU A 32 -0.50 -9.21 -1.02
CA GLU A 32 -1.26 -10.33 -1.55
C GLU A 32 -0.53 -11.64 -1.20
N MET A 33 -1.22 -12.49 -0.45
CA MET A 33 -0.73 -13.81 -0.06
C MET A 33 -1.44 -14.88 -0.87
N LYS A 34 -0.70 -15.85 -1.40
CA LYS A 34 -1.22 -16.89 -2.29
C LYS A 34 -1.44 -18.25 -1.63
N LEU A 35 -1.06 -18.43 -0.36
CA LEU A 35 -1.06 -19.73 0.31
C LEU A 35 -1.73 -19.68 1.70
N PRO A 36 -2.49 -20.72 2.08
CA PRO A 36 -3.02 -21.80 1.25
C PRO A 36 -4.18 -21.37 0.32
N TYR A 37 -4.68 -20.14 0.50
CA TYR A 37 -5.70 -19.51 -0.34
C TYR A 37 -5.29 -18.07 -0.64
N GLU A 38 -5.75 -17.53 -1.77
CA GLU A 38 -5.51 -16.13 -2.13
C GLU A 38 -6.23 -15.19 -1.15
N HIS A 39 -5.48 -14.32 -0.49
CA HIS A 39 -6.03 -13.29 0.38
C HIS A 39 -5.17 -12.04 0.35
N THR A 40 -5.83 -10.90 0.49
CA THR A 40 -5.20 -9.59 0.53
C THR A 40 -5.25 -9.05 1.95
N ARG A 41 -4.09 -8.64 2.49
CA ARG A 41 -4.01 -7.91 3.77
C ARG A 41 -3.68 -6.46 3.50
N GLN A 42 -4.40 -5.58 4.19
CA GLN A 42 -4.23 -4.14 4.14
C GLN A 42 -3.89 -3.61 5.53
N LEU A 43 -2.98 -2.64 5.59
CA LEU A 43 -2.62 -1.92 6.81
C LEU A 43 -2.53 -0.43 6.49
N VAL A 44 -3.06 0.42 7.36
CA VAL A 44 -2.92 1.88 7.24
C VAL A 44 -1.80 2.35 8.17
N LEU A 45 -0.84 3.09 7.62
CA LEU A 45 0.29 3.63 8.37
C LEU A 45 -0.13 4.89 9.13
N ASN A 46 -0.72 4.71 10.31
CA ASN A 46 -1.32 5.79 11.11
C ASN A 46 -0.35 6.51 12.06
N SER A 47 0.93 6.14 12.10
CA SER A 47 1.92 6.78 12.96
C SER A 47 3.30 6.88 12.30
N HIS A 48 4.08 7.88 12.70
CA HIS A 48 5.46 8.04 12.22
C HIS A 48 6.34 6.82 12.52
N GLN A 49 6.09 6.13 13.65
CA GLN A 49 6.79 4.90 13.98
C GLN A 49 6.45 3.77 13.00
N ALA A 50 5.16 3.60 12.67
CA ALA A 50 4.74 2.60 11.69
C ALA A 50 5.34 2.87 10.30
N VAL A 51 5.37 4.14 9.89
CA VAL A 51 6.01 4.57 8.63
C VAL A 51 7.51 4.24 8.64
N SER A 52 8.21 4.57 9.73
CA SER A 52 9.65 4.30 9.87
C SER A 52 9.96 2.80 9.80
N VAL A 53 9.26 1.99 10.60
CA VAL A 53 9.42 0.52 10.61
C VAL A 53 9.09 -0.05 9.24
N PHE A 54 8.00 0.39 8.61
CA PHE A 54 7.63 -0.08 7.28
C PHE A 54 8.73 0.21 6.24
N ASN A 55 9.21 1.45 6.19
CA ASN A 55 10.21 1.87 5.21
C ASN A 55 11.55 1.14 5.40
N ASN A 56 11.94 0.90 6.65
CA ASN A 56 13.22 0.25 6.98
C ASN A 56 13.17 -1.28 6.84
N GLU A 57 12.05 -1.93 7.15
CA GLU A 57 12.00 -3.39 7.34
C GLU A 57 11.07 -4.12 6.36
N CYS A 58 10.10 -3.45 5.76
CA CYS A 58 8.99 -4.09 5.05
C CYS A 58 8.74 -3.55 3.63
N SER A 59 9.44 -2.49 3.23
CA SER A 59 9.15 -1.74 2.00
C SER A 59 9.27 -2.61 0.74
N ASP A 60 10.01 -3.71 0.76
CA ASP A 60 10.20 -4.66 -0.34
C ASP A 60 8.99 -5.59 -0.57
N ARG A 61 8.17 -5.84 0.44
CA ARG A 61 7.13 -6.90 0.41
C ARG A 61 5.71 -6.41 0.11
N PHE A 62 5.46 -5.12 0.31
CA PHE A 62 4.11 -4.55 0.21
C PHE A 62 4.03 -3.52 -0.91
N ALA A 63 2.87 -3.46 -1.57
CA ALA A 63 2.51 -2.36 -2.45
C ALA A 63 1.98 -1.19 -1.60
N ILE A 64 2.36 0.03 -1.95
CA ILE A 64 1.95 1.25 -1.24
C ILE A 64 0.85 1.91 -2.07
N PHE A 65 -0.26 2.23 -1.43
CA PHE A 65 -1.41 2.90 -2.01
C PHE A 65 -1.68 4.20 -1.26
N ARG A 66 -1.75 5.30 -2.02
CA ARG A 66 -2.03 6.63 -1.48
C ARG A 66 -3.38 7.13 -1.97
N PRO A 67 -4.20 7.78 -1.12
CA PRO A 67 -5.43 8.42 -1.59
C PRO A 67 -5.12 9.42 -2.71
N ARG A 68 -5.86 9.37 -3.82
CA ARG A 68 -5.63 10.25 -4.98
C ARG A 68 -5.69 11.74 -4.61
N ALA A 69 -6.54 12.09 -3.64
CA ALA A 69 -6.65 13.44 -3.10
C ALA A 69 -5.31 13.98 -2.54
N GLU A 70 -4.44 13.13 -2.01
CA GLU A 70 -3.13 13.54 -1.46
C GLU A 70 -2.03 13.58 -2.52
N VAL A 71 -2.20 12.85 -3.63
CA VAL A 71 -1.25 12.86 -4.75
C VAL A 71 -1.44 14.11 -5.63
N MET A 72 -2.69 14.56 -5.80
CA MET A 72 -3.02 15.73 -6.64
C MET A 72 -2.69 17.09 -5.99
N VAL A 73 -2.20 17.11 -4.74
CA VAL A 73 -1.86 18.33 -3.99
C VAL A 73 -0.37 18.72 -4.18
N LYS A 74 0.33 18.11 -5.14
CA LYS A 74 1.69 18.49 -5.54
C LYS A 74 1.76 18.96 -6.97
#